data_AF-A0A9E1EG12-F1
#
_entry.id   AF-A0A9E1EG12-F1
#
_cell.length_a   1.000
_cell.length_b   1.000
_cell.length_c   1.000
_cell.angle_alpha   90.00
_cell.angle_beta   90.00
_cell.angle_gamma   90.00
#
_symmetry.space_group_name_H-M   'P 1'
#
loop_
_entity.id
_entity.type
_entity.pdbx_description
1 polymer ?
#
loop_
_entity_poly.entity_id
_entity_poly.type
_entity_poly.pdbx_seq_one_letter_code
_entity_poly.pdbx_strand_id
1 'polypeptide(L)'
;MSYEYKIELVEELPKEIPIKKNRTLDTRNEWYGHSYGESVGRVYDDGKVESFFIKDQENKNTELFDAIRNSHLVETRHRNLINRKTGEDKSCTEYYVMHRVVGHCSGLPTVTDEVLSSCMNVRYRYMYEILLVAEEGLKRYVTTEIRTDGPYTACLYDEMNEIEELFEELAENEEKGFRFDSYGTLCVLFYDDFGDQIEAEFFSMRELLMCIHSVRLVELESEIVD
;
A
#
# COMPACT_ATOMS: atom_id res chain seq x y z
N MET A 1 -6.69 4.08 19.66
CA MET A 1 -7.23 4.73 18.46
C MET A 1 -7.27 3.66 17.38
N SER A 2 -8.33 3.57 16.57
CA SER A 2 -8.41 2.65 15.43
C SER A 2 -8.46 3.48 14.16
N TYR A 3 -7.78 3.02 13.12
CA TYR A 3 -7.75 3.68 11.81
C TYR A 3 -8.66 2.92 10.86
N GLU A 4 -9.45 3.64 10.08
CA GLU A 4 -10.44 3.08 9.16
C GLU A 4 -10.08 3.47 7.72
N TYR A 5 -9.93 2.47 6.85
CA TYR A 5 -9.61 2.67 5.44
C TYR A 5 -10.72 2.11 4.56
N LYS A 6 -11.18 2.89 3.59
CA LYS A 6 -12.13 2.38 2.58
C LYS A 6 -11.36 1.57 1.55
N ILE A 7 -11.83 0.36 1.29
CA ILE A 7 -11.26 -0.52 0.28
C ILE A 7 -12.35 -0.96 -0.71
N GLU A 8 -11.95 -1.12 -1.96
CA GLU A 8 -12.83 -1.52 -3.06
C GLU A 8 -12.21 -2.69 -3.82
N LEU A 9 -13.04 -3.66 -4.23
CA LEU A 9 -12.61 -4.75 -5.11
C LEU A 9 -11.96 -4.22 -6.39
N VAL A 10 -10.82 -4.80 -6.77
CA VAL A 10 -10.15 -4.48 -8.04
C VAL A 10 -10.96 -4.99 -9.23
N GLU A 11 -11.52 -6.20 -9.12
CA GLU A 11 -12.31 -6.84 -10.17
C GLU A 11 -13.72 -7.17 -9.69
N GLU A 12 -14.70 -7.18 -10.60
CA GLU A 12 -16.07 -7.54 -10.26
C GLU A 12 -16.22 -9.07 -10.13
N LEU A 13 -16.71 -9.51 -8.97
CA LEU A 13 -16.92 -10.92 -8.68
C LEU A 13 -18.30 -11.41 -9.18
N PRO A 14 -18.43 -12.72 -9.47
CA PRO A 14 -19.72 -13.34 -9.72
C PRO A 14 -20.71 -13.09 -8.58
N LYS A 15 -22.00 -12.92 -8.90
CA LYS A 15 -23.05 -12.54 -7.94
C LYS A 15 -23.23 -13.56 -6.81
N GLU A 16 -22.80 -14.79 -7.05
CA GLU A 16 -22.88 -15.90 -6.10
C GLU A 16 -21.82 -15.77 -4.98
N ILE A 17 -20.72 -15.05 -5.24
CA ILE A 17 -19.62 -14.88 -4.28
C ILE A 17 -19.99 -13.78 -3.27
N PRO A 18 -20.08 -14.11 -1.96
CA PRO A 18 -20.62 -13.19 -0.95
C PRO A 18 -19.58 -12.19 -0.43
N ILE A 19 -18.77 -11.59 -1.30
CA ILE A 19 -17.81 -10.53 -0.96
C ILE A 19 -18.37 -9.18 -1.42
N LYS A 20 -18.37 -8.20 -0.50
CA LYS A 20 -18.89 -6.86 -0.80
C LYS A 20 -17.88 -6.08 -1.63
N LYS A 21 -18.36 -5.38 -2.67
CA LYS A 21 -17.53 -4.49 -3.50
C LYS A 21 -16.79 -3.43 -2.69
N ASN A 22 -17.46 -2.81 -1.72
CA ASN A 22 -16.90 -1.77 -0.87
C ASN A 22 -16.90 -2.23 0.59
N ARG A 23 -15.78 -2.02 1.27
CA ARG A 23 -15.61 -2.38 2.69
C ARG A 23 -14.75 -1.34 3.42
N THR A 24 -14.71 -1.49 4.74
CA THR A 24 -13.79 -0.79 5.62
C THR A 24 -12.77 -1.80 6.15
N LEU A 25 -11.49 -1.43 6.11
CA LEU A 25 -10.38 -2.10 6.76
C LEU A 25 -10.06 -1.35 8.06
N ASP A 26 -10.14 -2.06 9.18
CA ASP A 26 -9.81 -1.52 10.50
C ASP A 26 -8.40 -1.95 10.91
N THR A 27 -7.52 -0.99 11.19
CA THR A 27 -6.16 -1.26 11.65
C THR A 27 -5.92 -0.65 13.03
N ARG A 28 -5.01 -1.27 13.79
CA ARG A 28 -4.63 -0.81 15.14
C ARG A 28 -3.72 0.41 15.09
N ASN A 29 -2.84 0.43 14.09
CA ASN A 29 -1.89 1.51 13.83
C ASN A 29 -2.20 2.10 12.46
N GLU A 30 -1.67 3.28 12.21
CA GLU A 30 -1.72 3.87 10.88
C GLU A 30 -1.09 2.89 9.87
N TRP A 31 -1.78 2.68 8.77
CA TRP A 31 -1.44 1.70 7.75
C TRP A 31 -1.30 2.39 6.41
N TYR A 32 -0.22 2.07 5.71
CA TYR A 32 0.15 2.76 4.47
C TYR A 32 0.34 1.83 3.27
N GLY A 33 -0.33 0.68 3.30
CA GLY A 33 -0.35 -0.21 2.15
C GLY A 33 -1.20 0.37 1.02
N HIS A 34 -0.80 0.09 -0.22
CA HIS A 34 -1.50 0.52 -1.43
C HIS A 34 -2.63 -0.41 -1.85
N SER A 35 -2.63 -1.65 -1.35
CA SER A 35 -3.60 -2.70 -1.66
C SER A 35 -3.78 -3.64 -0.48
N TYR A 36 -4.86 -4.43 -0.52
CA TYR A 36 -5.21 -5.38 0.52
C TYR A 36 -5.75 -6.68 -0.07
N GLY A 37 -5.16 -7.80 0.32
CA GLY A 37 -5.62 -9.14 -0.04
C GLY A 37 -6.55 -9.72 1.02
N GLU A 38 -7.81 -9.98 0.65
CA GLU A 38 -8.71 -10.77 1.50
C GLU A 38 -8.57 -12.26 1.16
N SER A 39 -8.06 -13.06 2.10
CA SER A 39 -7.93 -14.50 1.88
C SER A 39 -9.29 -15.18 1.83
N VAL A 40 -9.55 -15.94 0.78
CA VAL A 40 -10.85 -16.63 0.55
C VAL A 40 -10.77 -18.15 0.74
N GLY A 41 -9.56 -18.69 0.82
CA GLY A 41 -9.34 -20.10 1.05
C GLY A 41 -7.90 -20.51 0.75
N ARG A 42 -7.61 -21.78 0.98
CA ARG A 42 -6.28 -22.37 0.73
C ARG A 42 -6.33 -23.81 0.31
N VAL A 43 -5.30 -24.22 -0.41
CA VAL A 43 -5.07 -25.60 -0.84
C VAL A 43 -3.72 -26.06 -0.31
N TYR A 44 -3.72 -27.14 0.46
CA TYR A 44 -2.51 -27.76 1.00
C TYR A 44 -1.87 -28.66 -0.05
N ASP A 45 -0.58 -28.93 0.10
CA ASP A 45 0.19 -29.77 -0.83
C ASP A 45 -0.30 -31.23 -0.87
N ASP A 46 -1.00 -31.70 0.18
CA ASP A 46 -1.67 -33.00 0.22
C ASP A 46 -3.02 -33.02 -0.56
N GLY A 47 -3.39 -31.91 -1.20
CA GLY A 47 -4.63 -31.72 -1.94
C GLY A 47 -5.83 -31.35 -1.08
N LYS A 48 -5.67 -31.22 0.24
CA LYS A 48 -6.75 -30.76 1.12
C LYS A 48 -7.13 -29.32 0.78
N VAL A 49 -8.42 -29.06 0.72
CA VAL A 49 -8.99 -27.73 0.43
C VAL A 49 -9.67 -27.20 1.68
N GLU A 50 -9.45 -25.92 1.97
CA GLU A 50 -10.09 -25.22 3.09
C GLU A 50 -10.68 -23.89 2.57
N SER A 51 -11.99 -23.74 2.72
CA SER A 51 -12.71 -22.52 2.35
C SER A 51 -12.90 -21.60 3.56
N PHE A 52 -12.74 -20.29 3.35
CA PHE A 52 -12.98 -19.28 4.38
C PHE A 52 -14.37 -18.63 4.28
N PHE A 53 -15.20 -19.07 3.34
CA PHE A 53 -16.60 -18.65 3.28
C PHE A 53 -17.42 -19.32 4.37
N ILE A 54 -18.17 -18.52 5.15
CA ILE A 54 -19.05 -19.02 6.22
C ILE A 54 -20.04 -20.07 5.69
N LYS A 55 -20.65 -19.83 4.53
CA LYS A 55 -21.60 -20.78 3.91
C LYS A 55 -20.97 -22.13 3.58
N ASP A 56 -19.72 -22.14 3.10
CA ASP A 56 -19.00 -23.38 2.79
C ASP A 56 -18.69 -24.16 4.09
N GLN A 57 -18.29 -23.45 5.14
CA GLN A 57 -18.01 -24.03 6.45
C GLN A 57 -19.25 -24.64 7.11
N GLU A 58 -20.39 -23.95 7.04
CA GLU A 58 -21.68 -24.44 7.54
C GLU A 58 -22.16 -25.69 6.80
N ASN A 59 -21.97 -25.73 5.47
CA ASN A 59 -22.37 -26.86 4.63
C ASN A 59 -21.32 -27.98 4.54
N LYS A 60 -20.13 -27.78 5.13
CA LYS A 60 -18.98 -28.71 5.07
C LYS A 60 -18.57 -29.05 3.63
N ASN A 61 -18.59 -28.06 2.74
CA ASN A 61 -18.15 -28.17 1.35
C ASN A 61 -17.14 -27.05 1.03
N THR A 62 -16.77 -26.90 -0.24
CA THR A 62 -15.86 -25.87 -0.74
C THR A 62 -16.42 -25.20 -2.01
N GLU A 63 -17.74 -25.25 -2.22
CA GLU A 63 -18.35 -24.91 -3.51
C GLU A 63 -18.12 -23.45 -3.93
N LEU A 64 -18.25 -22.49 -3.00
CA LEU A 64 -17.99 -21.08 -3.31
C LEU A 64 -16.51 -20.82 -3.57
N PHE A 65 -15.64 -21.45 -2.79
CA PHE A 65 -14.20 -21.34 -3.00
C PHE A 65 -13.77 -21.98 -4.33
N ASP A 66 -14.31 -23.16 -4.66
CA ASP A 66 -14.03 -23.88 -5.90
C ASP A 66 -14.50 -23.09 -7.13
N ALA A 67 -15.58 -22.31 -7.00
CA ALA A 67 -16.09 -21.44 -8.06
C ALA A 67 -15.15 -20.28 -8.40
N ILE A 68 -14.43 -19.73 -7.42
CA ILE A 68 -13.55 -18.57 -7.62
C ILE A 68 -12.07 -18.94 -7.79
N ARG A 69 -11.59 -20.01 -7.13
CA ARG A 69 -10.15 -20.35 -7.08
C ARG A 69 -9.52 -20.67 -8.45
N ASN A 70 -10.35 -21.05 -9.43
CA ASN A 70 -9.91 -21.38 -10.79
C ASN A 70 -10.12 -20.21 -11.77
N SER A 71 -10.51 -19.04 -11.28
CA SER A 71 -10.69 -17.83 -12.08
C SER A 71 -9.45 -16.94 -12.05
N HIS A 72 -9.38 -15.95 -12.93
CA HIS A 72 -8.35 -14.90 -12.89
C HIS A 72 -8.58 -13.86 -11.78
N LEU A 73 -9.70 -13.96 -11.05
CA LEU A 73 -10.14 -12.99 -10.05
C LEU A 73 -9.42 -13.11 -8.70
N VAL A 74 -8.47 -14.05 -8.60
CA VAL A 74 -7.75 -14.34 -7.35
C VAL A 74 -6.26 -14.35 -7.59
N GLU A 75 -5.55 -13.76 -6.64
CA GLU A 75 -4.10 -13.83 -6.53
C GLU A 75 -3.70 -14.95 -5.57
N THR A 76 -2.51 -15.51 -5.78
CA THR A 76 -2.03 -16.65 -4.98
C THR A 76 -0.74 -16.34 -4.27
N ARG A 77 -0.59 -16.88 -3.05
CA ARG A 77 0.66 -16.81 -2.29
C ARG A 77 0.95 -18.15 -1.64
N HIS A 78 2.16 -18.67 -1.88
CA HIS A 78 2.63 -19.87 -1.21
C HIS A 78 3.03 -19.54 0.23
N ARG A 79 2.65 -20.40 1.18
CA ARG A 79 2.95 -20.25 2.60
C ARG A 79 3.45 -21.55 3.19
N ASN A 80 4.45 -21.44 4.06
CA ASN A 80 4.90 -22.51 4.93
C ASN A 80 4.29 -22.30 6.32
N LEU A 81 3.59 -23.32 6.80
CA LEU A 81 2.88 -23.34 8.07
C LEU A 81 3.52 -24.38 8.99
N ILE A 82 3.79 -24.00 10.23
CA ILE A 82 4.29 -24.94 11.24
C ILE A 82 3.14 -25.32 12.16
N ASN A 83 2.82 -26.61 12.21
CA ASN A 83 1.89 -27.11 13.21
C ASN A 83 2.55 -27.06 14.59
N ARG A 84 2.21 -26.05 15.41
CA ARG A 84 2.80 -25.89 16.74
C ARG A 84 2.56 -27.05 17.71
N LYS A 85 1.62 -27.96 17.42
CA LYS A 85 1.36 -29.16 18.25
C LYS A 85 2.22 -30.35 17.84
N THR A 86 2.40 -30.58 16.55
CA THR A 86 3.16 -31.74 16.04
C THR A 86 4.60 -31.41 15.67
N GLY A 87 4.92 -30.12 15.48
CA GLY A 87 6.19 -29.64 14.94
C GLY A 87 6.35 -29.89 13.45
N GLU A 88 5.32 -30.38 12.77
CA GLU A 88 5.38 -30.70 11.34
C GLU A 88 5.19 -29.44 10.49
N ASP A 89 6.03 -29.33 9.46
CA ASP A 89 5.90 -28.33 8.42
C ASP A 89 4.83 -28.77 7.41
N LYS A 90 3.95 -27.84 7.07
CA LYS A 90 2.97 -27.97 6.01
C LYS A 90 3.01 -26.74 5.12
N SER A 91 3.15 -26.98 3.83
CA SER A 91 3.02 -25.95 2.80
C SER A 91 1.57 -25.88 2.29
N CYS A 92 1.16 -24.68 1.90
CA CYS A 92 -0.11 -24.46 1.22
C CYS A 92 -0.03 -23.26 0.27
N THR A 93 -0.92 -23.24 -0.72
CA THR A 93 -1.20 -22.07 -1.53
C THR A 93 -2.47 -21.40 -1.03
N GLU A 94 -2.36 -20.16 -0.57
CA GLU A 94 -3.50 -19.33 -0.19
C GLU A 94 -3.95 -18.48 -1.37
N TYR A 95 -5.26 -18.25 -1.45
CA TYR A 95 -5.93 -17.53 -2.53
C TYR A 95 -6.58 -16.28 -1.97
N TYR A 96 -6.40 -15.16 -2.67
CA TYR A 96 -6.78 -13.84 -2.21
C TYR A 96 -7.61 -13.12 -3.25
N VAL A 97 -8.65 -12.43 -2.79
CA VAL A 97 -9.34 -11.42 -3.59
C VAL A 97 -8.74 -10.06 -3.26
N MET A 98 -8.32 -9.35 -4.30
CA MET A 98 -7.58 -8.11 -4.15
C MET A 98 -8.50 -6.89 -4.07
N HIS A 99 -8.16 -6.00 -3.15
CA HIS A 99 -8.80 -4.71 -2.98
C HIS A 99 -7.80 -3.59 -3.17
N ARG A 100 -8.24 -2.51 -3.81
CA ARG A 100 -7.54 -1.22 -3.83
C ARG A 100 -7.99 -0.36 -2.67
N VAL A 101 -7.11 0.50 -2.19
CA VAL A 101 -7.42 1.48 -1.14
C VAL A 101 -7.99 2.74 -1.80
N VAL A 102 -9.21 3.11 -1.42
CA VAL A 102 -9.92 4.25 -2.02
C VAL A 102 -9.24 5.55 -1.62
N GLY A 103 -8.85 6.36 -2.60
CA GLY A 103 -8.16 7.63 -2.39
C GLY A 103 -6.66 7.49 -2.09
N HIS A 104 -6.09 6.28 -2.18
CA HIS A 104 -4.65 6.11 -2.08
C HIS A 104 -3.94 6.68 -3.31
N CYS A 105 -2.82 7.37 -3.09
CA CYS A 105 -2.07 8.10 -4.13
C CYS A 105 -1.66 7.24 -5.32
N SER A 106 -1.35 5.96 -5.10
CA SER A 106 -1.01 5.01 -6.16
C SER A 106 -2.08 4.92 -7.28
N GLY A 107 -3.35 5.18 -6.96
CA GLY A 107 -4.46 5.20 -7.92
C GLY A 107 -4.66 6.53 -8.64
N LEU A 108 -3.94 7.59 -8.27
CA LEU A 108 -4.05 8.91 -8.88
C LEU A 108 -3.21 8.98 -10.17
N PRO A 109 -3.69 9.71 -11.20
CA PRO A 109 -2.91 9.97 -12.40
C PRO A 109 -1.77 10.96 -12.11
N THR A 110 -0.71 10.92 -12.91
CA THR A 110 0.28 12.01 -12.91
C THR A 110 -0.34 13.26 -13.53
N VAL A 111 -0.20 14.40 -12.88
CA VAL A 111 -0.60 15.71 -13.42
C VAL A 111 0.25 16.03 -14.65
N THR A 112 -0.41 16.24 -15.79
CA THR A 112 0.25 16.52 -17.08
C THR A 112 -0.33 17.71 -17.83
N ASP A 113 -1.54 18.15 -17.46
CA ASP A 113 -2.28 19.21 -18.13
C ASP A 113 -2.14 20.58 -17.46
N GLU A 114 -1.51 20.63 -16.29
CA GLU A 114 -1.33 21.85 -15.49
C GLU A 114 0.15 22.04 -15.11
N VAL A 115 0.54 23.30 -14.89
CA VAL A 115 1.94 23.66 -14.59
C VAL A 115 2.03 24.58 -13.38
N LEU A 116 3.03 24.32 -12.54
CA LEU A 116 3.49 25.30 -11.56
C LEU A 116 4.14 26.47 -12.30
N SER A 117 3.88 27.68 -11.82
CA SER A 117 4.46 28.90 -12.41
C SER A 117 4.79 29.92 -11.33
N SER A 118 5.63 30.90 -11.67
CA SER A 118 6.03 31.95 -10.75
C SER A 118 5.08 33.15 -10.71
N CYS A 119 3.80 32.96 -11.06
CA CYS A 119 2.83 34.06 -11.21
C CYS A 119 2.49 34.70 -9.86
N MET A 120 2.80 35.99 -9.69
CA MET A 120 2.71 36.67 -8.38
C MET A 120 1.32 36.65 -7.72
N ASN A 121 0.26 36.53 -8.51
CA ASN A 121 -1.13 36.57 -8.07
C ASN A 121 -1.80 35.19 -8.10
N VAL A 122 -1.03 34.12 -7.95
CA VAL A 122 -1.54 32.75 -7.94
C VAL A 122 -1.08 32.04 -6.67
N ARG A 123 -1.99 31.31 -6.03
CA ARG A 123 -1.69 30.34 -4.98
C ARG A 123 -1.76 28.94 -5.52
N TYR A 124 -0.86 28.09 -5.06
CA TYR A 124 -0.82 26.69 -5.44
C TYR A 124 -0.97 25.81 -4.21
N ARG A 125 -1.73 24.72 -4.38
CA ARG A 125 -1.75 23.58 -3.48
C ARG A 125 -1.52 22.34 -4.34
N TYR A 126 -0.50 21.56 -4.01
CA TYR A 126 -0.14 20.39 -4.81
C TYR A 126 0.43 19.28 -3.95
N MET A 127 0.33 18.06 -4.46
CA MET A 127 0.83 16.86 -3.79
C MET A 127 1.82 16.13 -4.69
N TYR A 128 3.00 15.86 -4.13
CA TYR A 128 3.95 14.94 -4.71
C TYR A 128 3.81 13.56 -4.09
N GLU A 129 4.05 12.55 -4.91
CA GLU A 129 4.17 11.16 -4.50
C GLU A 129 5.58 10.66 -4.82
N ILE A 130 6.22 10.03 -3.83
CA ILE A 130 7.47 9.29 -3.97
C ILE A 130 7.16 7.80 -3.82
N LEU A 131 7.50 7.00 -4.82
CA LEU A 131 7.43 5.54 -4.77
C LEU A 131 8.81 4.99 -4.45
N LEU A 132 8.91 4.33 -3.30
CA LEU A 132 10.03 3.49 -2.91
C LEU A 132 9.70 2.04 -3.21
N VAL A 133 10.63 1.31 -3.83
CA VAL A 133 10.55 -0.14 -4.04
C VAL A 133 11.79 -0.80 -3.42
N ALA A 134 11.55 -1.67 -2.45
CA ALA A 134 12.57 -2.49 -1.83
C ALA A 134 12.61 -3.88 -2.47
N GLU A 135 13.45 -4.77 -1.94
CA GLU A 135 13.53 -6.16 -2.42
C GLU A 135 12.17 -6.86 -2.37
N GLU A 136 12.02 -7.92 -3.18
CA GLU A 136 10.79 -8.74 -3.27
C GLU A 136 9.53 -7.97 -3.72
N GLY A 137 9.69 -6.77 -4.30
CA GLY A 137 8.58 -5.98 -4.83
C GLY A 137 7.78 -5.25 -3.76
N LEU A 138 8.34 -5.14 -2.55
CA LEU A 138 7.80 -4.34 -1.45
C LEU A 138 7.76 -2.86 -1.83
N LYS A 139 6.63 -2.21 -1.61
CA LYS A 139 6.38 -0.82 -2.02
C LYS A 139 6.09 0.06 -0.83
N ARG A 140 6.52 1.32 -0.92
CA ARG A 140 6.16 2.38 0.01
C ARG A 140 5.90 3.66 -0.78
N TYR A 141 4.67 4.17 -0.67
CA TYR A 141 4.28 5.45 -1.25
C TYR A 141 4.34 6.52 -0.17
N VAL A 142 5.10 7.59 -0.40
CA VAL A 142 5.18 8.75 0.51
C VAL A 142 4.57 9.93 -0.21
N THR A 143 3.69 10.67 0.46
CA THR A 143 3.10 11.90 -0.07
C THR A 143 3.45 13.11 0.78
N THR A 144 3.67 14.22 0.10
CA THR A 144 3.90 15.54 0.68
C THR A 144 2.97 16.54 0.00
N GLU A 145 2.15 17.23 0.80
CA GLU A 145 1.31 18.34 0.33
C GLU A 145 2.07 19.65 0.55
N ILE A 146 2.10 20.49 -0.48
CA ILE A 146 2.77 21.78 -0.47
C ILE A 146 1.76 22.86 -0.79
N ARG A 147 1.87 23.98 -0.07
CA ARG A 147 1.10 25.19 -0.30
C ARG A 147 2.05 26.36 -0.43
N THR A 148 1.91 27.10 -1.51
CA THR A 148 2.83 28.20 -1.83
C THR A 148 2.11 29.32 -2.56
N ASP A 149 2.67 30.53 -2.44
CA ASP A 149 2.30 31.67 -3.25
C ASP A 149 3.24 31.74 -4.46
N GLY A 150 2.72 32.18 -5.60
CA GLY A 150 3.38 32.09 -6.90
C GLY A 150 4.83 32.57 -7.00
N PRO A 151 5.27 33.71 -6.39
CA PRO A 151 6.68 34.09 -6.52
C PRO A 151 7.65 33.19 -5.74
N TYR A 152 7.14 32.31 -4.88
CA TYR A 152 7.92 31.37 -4.04
C TYR A 152 7.52 29.91 -4.29
N THR A 153 6.99 29.60 -5.47
CA THR A 153 6.53 28.24 -5.80
C THR A 153 7.71 27.27 -5.91
N ALA A 154 7.69 26.20 -5.09
CA ALA A 154 8.66 25.12 -5.13
C ALA A 154 8.25 24.07 -6.16
N CYS A 155 9.08 23.81 -7.15
CA CYS A 155 8.79 22.80 -8.17
C CYS A 155 9.32 21.42 -7.75
N LEU A 156 8.99 20.39 -8.53
CA LEU A 156 9.43 19.02 -8.22
C LEU A 156 10.95 18.88 -8.15
N TYR A 157 11.70 19.70 -8.91
CA TYR A 157 13.15 19.73 -8.83
C TYR A 157 13.67 20.19 -7.46
N ASP A 158 12.99 21.15 -6.83
CA ASP A 158 13.36 21.66 -5.52
C ASP A 158 13.15 20.56 -4.46
N GLU A 159 11.99 19.91 -4.48
CA GLU A 159 11.70 18.76 -3.59
C GLU A 159 12.66 17.59 -3.78
N MET A 160 13.09 17.33 -5.01
CA MET A 160 14.07 16.28 -5.28
C MET A 160 15.42 16.59 -4.64
N ASN A 161 15.78 17.86 -4.44
CA ASN A 161 17.03 18.22 -3.75
C ASN A 161 16.90 18.09 -2.24
N GLU A 162 15.69 18.18 -1.70
CA GLU A 162 15.39 18.13 -0.25
C GLU A 162 14.87 16.76 0.21
N ILE A 163 14.79 15.77 -0.69
CA ILE A 163 14.21 14.44 -0.39
C ILE A 163 14.94 13.68 0.72
N GLU A 164 16.26 13.88 0.83
CA GLU A 164 17.08 13.32 1.90
C GLU A 164 16.65 13.91 3.25
N GLU A 165 16.58 15.24 3.34
CA GLU A 165 16.12 15.97 4.53
C GLU A 165 14.68 15.57 4.91
N LEU A 166 13.78 15.44 3.92
CA LEU A 166 12.41 14.95 4.15
C LEU A 166 12.39 13.57 4.84
N PHE A 167 13.20 12.62 4.37
CA PHE A 167 13.23 11.28 4.98
C PHE A 167 13.90 11.28 6.36
N GLU A 168 14.91 12.14 6.58
CA GLU A 168 15.50 12.34 7.90
C GLU A 168 14.45 12.88 8.88
N GLU A 169 13.74 13.95 8.51
CA GLU A 169 12.69 14.55 9.34
C GLU A 169 11.57 13.55 9.67
N LEU A 170 11.11 12.76 8.70
CA LEU A 170 10.11 11.73 8.95
C LEU A 170 10.61 10.68 9.96
N ALA A 171 11.89 10.29 9.87
CA ALA A 171 12.48 9.32 10.78
C ALA A 171 12.75 9.87 12.19
N GLU A 172 13.21 11.12 12.30
CA GLU A 172 13.44 11.79 13.59
C GLU A 172 12.14 12.00 14.36
N ASN A 173 11.05 12.30 13.66
CA ASN A 173 9.73 12.52 14.26
C ASN A 173 8.89 11.25 14.43
N GLU A 174 9.43 10.08 14.04
CA GLU A 174 8.71 8.78 14.01
C GLU A 174 7.37 8.84 13.23
N GLU A 175 7.36 9.56 12.11
CA GLU A 175 6.17 9.81 11.32
C GLU A 175 6.08 8.90 10.10
N LYS A 176 4.85 8.65 9.64
CA LYS A 176 4.60 7.90 8.40
C LYS A 176 5.33 6.55 8.36
N GLY A 177 5.53 5.88 9.49
CA GLY A 177 6.23 4.60 9.53
C GLY A 177 7.73 4.67 9.19
N PHE A 178 8.33 5.86 9.28
CA PHE A 178 9.78 6.06 9.33
C PHE A 178 10.19 6.22 10.78
N ARG A 179 11.34 5.68 11.17
CA ARG A 179 11.94 5.91 12.50
C ARG A 179 13.42 5.58 12.50
N PHE A 180 14.15 6.14 13.45
CA PHE A 180 15.44 5.57 13.86
C PHE A 180 15.24 4.56 14.99
N ASP A 181 15.90 3.40 14.92
CA ASP A 181 15.95 2.48 16.05
C ASP A 181 16.91 2.96 17.16
N SER A 182 17.01 2.17 18.24
CA SER A 182 17.90 2.48 19.37
C SER A 182 19.39 2.55 19.02
N TYR A 183 19.80 2.03 17.87
CA TYR A 183 21.17 2.04 17.37
C TYR A 183 21.41 3.13 16.32
N GLY A 184 20.38 3.92 15.98
CA GLY A 184 20.45 4.92 14.92
C GLY A 184 20.27 4.34 13.51
N THR A 185 19.82 3.09 13.39
CA THR A 185 19.49 2.47 12.10
C THR A 185 18.16 3.02 11.60
N LEU A 186 18.10 3.40 10.32
CA LEU A 186 16.86 3.87 9.70
C LEU A 186 15.94 2.68 9.43
N CYS A 187 14.74 2.71 9.99
CA CYS A 187 13.70 1.71 9.78
C CYS A 187 12.53 2.34 9.03
N VAL A 188 12.05 1.68 7.98
CA VAL A 188 10.91 2.14 7.17
C VAL A 188 9.92 1.00 6.96
N LEU A 189 8.64 1.27 7.18
CA LEU A 189 7.56 0.33 6.86
C LEU A 189 7.30 0.28 5.35
N PHE A 190 7.46 -0.90 4.77
CA PHE A 190 7.06 -1.25 3.40
C PHE A 190 5.89 -2.23 3.41
N TYR A 191 5.22 -2.37 2.26
CA TYR A 191 4.06 -3.23 2.09
C TYR A 191 4.18 -4.09 0.84
N ASP A 192 3.79 -5.36 0.94
CA ASP A 192 3.60 -6.22 -0.23
C ASP A 192 2.26 -5.89 -0.93
N ASP A 193 2.03 -6.53 -2.09
CA ASP A 193 0.78 -6.32 -2.84
C ASP A 193 -0.46 -6.87 -2.13
N PHE A 194 -0.30 -7.70 -1.08
CA PHE A 194 -1.38 -8.22 -0.25
C PHE A 194 -1.68 -7.32 0.97
N GLY A 195 -0.90 -6.25 1.17
CA GLY A 195 -1.07 -5.31 2.28
C GLY A 195 -0.37 -5.74 3.58
N ASP A 196 0.44 -6.79 3.54
CA ASP A 196 1.26 -7.21 4.66
C ASP A 196 2.47 -6.29 4.79
N GLN A 197 2.72 -5.82 6.01
CA GLN A 197 3.80 -4.89 6.31
C GLN A 197 5.11 -5.61 6.64
N ILE A 198 6.22 -5.04 6.18
CA ILE A 198 7.58 -5.43 6.55
C ILE A 198 8.32 -4.16 6.95
N GLU A 199 8.98 -4.19 8.11
CA GLU A 199 9.89 -3.13 8.51
C GLU A 199 11.27 -3.43 7.92
N ALA A 200 11.72 -2.60 6.99
CA ALA A 200 13.02 -2.71 6.36
C ALA A 200 14.03 -1.80 7.08
N GLU A 201 15.23 -2.32 7.29
CA GLU A 201 16.34 -1.63 7.93
C GLU A 201 17.34 -1.15 6.87
N PHE A 202 17.79 0.09 6.98
CA PHE A 202 18.74 0.72 6.07
C PHE A 202 19.95 1.24 6.86
N PHE A 203 21.16 0.93 6.38
CA PHE A 203 22.41 1.33 7.04
C PHE A 203 22.82 2.78 6.72
N SER A 204 22.20 3.38 5.71
CA SER A 204 22.40 4.78 5.38
C SER A 204 21.20 5.35 4.64
N MET A 205 21.02 6.67 4.69
CA MET A 205 19.99 7.35 3.91
C MET A 205 20.16 7.11 2.41
N ARG A 206 21.41 7.03 1.93
CA ARG A 206 21.73 6.65 0.55
C ARG A 206 21.12 5.31 0.14
N GLU A 207 21.06 4.31 1.03
CA GLU A 207 20.43 3.03 0.71
C GLU A 207 18.93 3.17 0.51
N LEU A 208 18.25 3.95 1.35
CA LEU A 208 16.84 4.25 1.16
C LEU A 208 16.59 5.02 -0.14
N LEU A 209 17.43 6.02 -0.45
CA LEU A 209 17.30 6.81 -1.69
C LEU A 209 17.45 5.94 -2.95
N MET A 210 18.24 4.86 -2.90
CA MET A 210 18.31 3.89 -4.02
C MET A 210 16.98 3.15 -4.26
N CYS A 211 16.09 3.10 -3.27
CA CYS A 211 14.75 2.54 -3.45
C CYS A 211 13.80 3.48 -4.22
N ILE A 212 14.14 4.75 -4.44
CA ILE A 212 13.28 5.66 -5.21
C ILE A 212 13.15 5.16 -6.65
N HIS A 213 11.93 4.76 -7.02
CA HIS A 213 11.60 4.29 -8.37
C HIS A 213 10.81 5.33 -9.17
N SER A 214 10.08 6.21 -8.51
CA SER A 214 9.32 7.27 -9.16
C SER A 214 9.09 8.43 -8.20
N VAL A 215 9.12 9.64 -8.74
CA VAL A 215 8.62 10.84 -8.06
C VAL A 215 7.71 11.56 -9.04
N ARG A 216 6.46 11.84 -8.64
CA ARG A 216 5.45 12.41 -9.53
C ARG A 216 4.54 13.39 -8.82
N LEU A 217 4.05 14.37 -9.59
CA LEU A 217 2.98 15.27 -9.18
C LEU A 217 1.64 14.58 -9.41
N VAL A 218 0.81 14.44 -8.37
CA VAL A 218 -0.45 13.68 -8.42
C VAL A 218 -1.70 14.54 -8.19
N GLU A 219 -1.55 15.71 -7.58
CA GLU A 219 -2.60 16.71 -7.44
C GLU A 219 -2.01 18.11 -7.61
N LEU A 220 -2.70 18.98 -8.34
CA LEU A 220 -2.34 20.39 -8.49
C LEU A 220 -3.63 21.21 -8.54
N GLU A 221 -3.75 22.15 -7.62
CA GLU A 221 -4.81 23.14 -7.55
C GLU A 221 -4.17 24.52 -7.61
N SER A 222 -4.78 25.43 -8.37
CA SER A 222 -4.35 26.83 -8.44
C SER A 222 -5.52 27.80 -8.23
N GLU A 223 -5.25 28.88 -7.52
CA GLU A 223 -6.22 29.95 -7.22
C GLU A 223 -5.62 31.29 -7.57
N ILE A 224 -6.30 32.09 -8.41
CA ILE A 224 -5.91 33.48 -8.66
C ILE A 224 -6.36 34.33 -7.47
N VAL A 225 -5.43 35.06 -6.87
CA VAL A 225 -5.68 35.98 -5.76
C VAL A 225 -5.60 37.43 -6.25
N ASP A 226 -6.55 38.26 -5.82
CA ASP A 226 -6.65 39.69 -6.16
C ASP A 226 -5.65 40.58 -5.40
#